data_AF-A0A4Q9V6Q7-F1
#
_entry.id   AF-A0A4Q9V6Q7-F1
#
_cell.length_a   1.000
_cell.length_b   1.000
_cell.length_c   1.000
_cell.angle_alpha   90.00
_cell.angle_beta   90.00
_cell.angle_gamma   90.00
#
_symmetry.space_group_name_H-M   'P 1'
#
loop_
_entity.id
_entity.type
_entity.pdbx_description
1 polymer ?
#
loop_
_entity_poly.entity_id
_entity_poly.type
_entity_poly.pdbx_seq_one_letter_code
_entity_poly.pdbx_strand_id
1 'polypeptide(L)'
;MMIYNLKLSIIVGWLFGVFVLVVGIMNLLRGNDPGLGVTYVVLSVIYFPPVNRILKDLFGFSISYYLKAALAILIIWVTLAVGAIAEGYYPEILLHN
;
A
#
# COMPACT_ATOMS: atom_id res chain seq x y z
N MET A 1 -10.44 8.60 27.43
CA MET A 1 -10.69 8.68 25.96
C MET A 1 -9.52 8.02 25.22
N MET A 2 -9.46 6.69 25.19
CA MET A 2 -8.33 5.93 24.59
C MET A 2 -8.77 4.60 23.95
N ILE A 3 -9.96 4.11 24.31
CA ILE A 3 -10.55 2.86 23.84
C ILE A 3 -11.04 2.95 22.38
N TYR A 4 -11.49 4.13 21.93
CA TYR A 4 -11.97 4.34 20.55
C TYR A 4 -10.83 4.29 19.51
N ASN A 5 -9.64 4.78 19.86
CA ASN A 5 -8.48 4.82 18.95
C ASN A 5 -7.94 3.44 18.59
N LEU A 6 -8.05 2.47 19.51
CA LEU A 6 -7.62 1.09 19.26
C LEU A 6 -8.48 0.43 18.19
N LYS A 7 -9.80 0.63 18.22
CA LYS A 7 -10.71 0.05 17.22
C LYS A 7 -10.56 0.72 15.86
N LEU A 8 -10.42 2.05 15.83
CA LEU A 8 -10.27 2.79 14.58
C LEU A 8 -8.96 2.43 13.86
N SER A 9 -7.83 2.37 14.58
CA SER A 9 -6.53 2.02 13.99
C SER A 9 -6.50 0.60 13.42
N ILE A 10 -7.19 -0.35 14.05
CA ILE A 10 -7.36 -1.72 13.53
C ILE A 10 -8.12 -1.69 12.20
N ILE A 11 -9.27 -0.99 12.15
CA ILE A 11 -10.09 -0.88 10.94
C ILE A 11 -9.30 -0.19 9.81
N VAL A 12 -8.64 0.92 10.10
CA VAL A 12 -7.81 1.66 9.13
C VAL A 12 -6.67 0.79 8.62
N GLY A 13 -6.00 0.03 9.49
CA GLY A 13 -4.94 -0.89 9.10
C GLY A 13 -5.43 -1.99 8.16
N TRP A 14 -6.58 -2.60 8.45
CA TRP A 14 -7.20 -3.58 7.56
C TRP A 14 -7.60 -2.98 6.22
N LEU A 15 -8.32 -1.86 6.22
CA LEU A 15 -8.78 -1.21 4.99
C LEU A 15 -7.60 -0.80 4.11
N PHE A 16 -6.58 -0.15 4.70
CA PHE A 16 -5.41 0.30 3.96
C PHE A 16 -4.56 -0.89 3.48
N GLY A 17 -4.35 -1.90 4.31
CA GLY A 17 -3.64 -3.13 3.91
C GLY A 17 -4.32 -3.83 2.73
N VAL A 18 -5.65 -4.01 2.79
CA VAL A 18 -6.41 -4.58 1.66
C VAL A 18 -6.31 -3.70 0.41
N PHE A 19 -6.43 -2.37 0.56
CA PHE A 19 -6.27 -1.45 -0.56
C PHE A 19 -4.91 -1.62 -1.26
N VAL A 20 -3.82 -1.58 -0.51
CA VAL A 20 -2.46 -1.74 -1.07
C VAL A 20 -2.27 -3.13 -1.68
N LEU A 21 -2.81 -4.17 -1.05
CA LEU A 21 -2.77 -5.54 -1.57
C LEU A 21 -3.47 -5.64 -2.93
N VAL A 22 -4.66 -5.07 -3.05
CA VAL A 22 -5.43 -5.04 -4.31
C VAL A 22 -4.65 -4.29 -5.39
N VAL A 23 -4.09 -3.11 -5.08
CA VAL A 23 -3.24 -2.36 -6.02
C VAL A 23 -2.04 -3.21 -6.47
N GLY A 24 -1.38 -3.92 -5.56
CA GLY A 24 -0.28 -4.82 -5.88
C GLY A 24 -0.68 -5.99 -6.80
N ILE A 25 -1.79 -6.66 -6.48
CA ILE A 25 -2.33 -7.75 -7.31
C ILE A 25 -2.72 -7.23 -8.70
N MET A 26 -3.36 -6.06 -8.77
CA MET A 26 -3.70 -5.44 -10.07
C MET A 26 -2.43 -5.14 -10.88
N ASN A 27 -1.37 -4.65 -10.24
CA ASN A 27 -0.09 -4.41 -10.92
C ASN A 27 0.60 -5.71 -11.39
N LEU A 28 0.44 -6.81 -10.66
CA LEU A 28 0.97 -8.12 -11.07
C LEU A 28 0.20 -8.74 -12.24
N LEU A 29 -1.12 -8.63 -12.24
CA LEU A 29 -1.98 -9.31 -13.21
C LEU A 29 -2.24 -8.49 -14.47
N ARG A 30 -2.31 -7.16 -14.35
CA ARG A 30 -2.76 -6.26 -15.41
C ARG A 30 -1.94 -4.97 -15.52
N GLY A 31 -1.12 -4.65 -14.52
CA GLY A 31 -0.26 -3.48 -14.58
C GLY A 31 1.01 -3.70 -15.38
N ASN A 32 1.69 -2.59 -15.63
CA ASN A 32 2.84 -2.53 -16.52
C ASN A 32 4.14 -2.95 -15.83
N ASP A 33 4.18 -2.97 -14.49
CA ASP A 33 5.36 -3.28 -13.70
C ASP A 33 5.05 -4.35 -12.62
N PRO A 34 5.37 -5.62 -12.91
CA PRO A 34 5.24 -6.71 -11.94
C PRO A 34 6.12 -6.53 -10.70
N GLY A 35 7.27 -5.86 -10.82
CA GLY A 35 8.17 -5.60 -9.69
C GLY A 35 7.55 -4.64 -8.66
N LEU A 36 6.93 -3.56 -9.15
CA LEU A 36 6.10 -2.68 -8.31
C LEU A 36 4.91 -3.44 -7.72
N GLY A 37 4.29 -4.34 -8.49
CA GLY A 37 3.24 -5.23 -8.02
C GLY A 37 3.65 -6.09 -6.83
N VAL A 38 4.76 -6.84 -6.93
CA VAL A 38 5.32 -7.64 -5.83
C VAL A 38 5.61 -6.75 -4.62
N THR A 39 6.21 -5.58 -4.85
CA THR A 39 6.55 -4.62 -3.78
C THR A 39 5.32 -4.22 -2.99
N TYR A 40 4.22 -3.86 -3.65
CA TYR A 40 2.97 -3.52 -2.97
C TYR A 40 2.33 -4.70 -2.24
N VAL A 41 2.34 -5.90 -2.82
CA VAL A 41 1.85 -7.10 -2.12
C VAL A 41 2.60 -7.32 -0.81
N VAL A 42 3.94 -7.24 -0.83
CA VAL A 42 4.76 -7.40 0.38
C VAL A 42 4.51 -6.26 1.38
N LEU A 43 4.49 -5.01 0.93
CA LEU A 43 4.28 -3.85 1.81
C LEU A 43 2.88 -3.83 2.42
N SER A 44 1.86 -4.38 1.75
CA SER A 44 0.51 -4.49 2.31
C SER A 44 0.48 -5.20 3.66
N VAL A 45 1.38 -6.17 3.85
CA VAL A 45 1.47 -6.99 5.06
C VAL A 45 1.73 -6.11 6.29
N ILE A 46 2.54 -5.06 6.15
CA ILE A 46 2.92 -4.14 7.24
C ILE A 46 1.69 -3.45 7.86
N TYR A 47 0.61 -3.27 7.10
CA TYR A 47 -0.58 -2.57 7.55
C TYR A 47 -1.58 -3.46 8.28
N PHE A 48 -1.49 -4.79 8.11
CA PHE A 48 -2.36 -5.70 8.85
C PHE A 48 -2.06 -5.65 10.35
N PRO A 49 -3.09 -5.44 11.21
CA PRO A 49 -2.92 -5.39 12.66
C PRO A 49 -2.13 -6.53 13.31
N PRO A 50 -2.31 -7.83 12.93
CA PRO A 50 -1.56 -8.92 13.56
C PRO A 50 -0.04 -8.85 13.33
N VAL A 51 0.41 -8.17 12.29
CA VAL A 51 1.83 -8.17 11.89
C VAL A 51 2.72 -7.46 12.90
N ASN A 52 2.23 -6.39 13.54
CA ASN A 52 3.00 -5.75 14.61
C ASN A 52 3.23 -6.69 15.81
N ARG A 53 2.27 -7.57 16.12
CA ARG A 53 2.41 -8.56 17.19
C ARG A 53 3.40 -9.64 16.78
N ILE A 54 3.26 -10.18 15.56
CA ILE A 54 4.17 -11.18 15.02
C ILE A 54 5.62 -10.66 14.98
N LEU A 55 5.84 -9.42 14.52
CA LEU A 55 7.17 -8.82 14.48
C LEU A 55 7.77 -8.63 15.88
N LYS A 56 6.93 -8.27 16.86
CA LYS A 56 7.37 -8.12 18.24
C LYS A 56 7.78 -9.46 18.85
N ASP A 57 7.01 -10.50 18.58
CA ASP A 57 7.23 -11.85 19.11
C ASP A 57 8.45 -12.52 18.44
N LEU A 58 8.67 -12.31 17.14
CA LEU A 58 9.78 -12.92 16.39
C LEU A 58 11.09 -12.14 16.46
N PHE A 59 11.03 -10.80 16.38
CA PHE A 59 12.22 -9.96 16.20
C PHE A 59 12.41 -8.93 17.32
N GLY A 60 11.50 -8.86 18.29
CA GLY A 60 11.61 -7.94 19.42
C GLY A 60 11.28 -6.47 19.11
N PHE A 61 10.94 -6.14 17.86
CA PHE A 61 10.58 -4.78 17.45
C PHE A 61 9.15 -4.69 16.88
N SER A 62 8.58 -3.49 16.92
CA SER A 62 7.29 -3.19 16.28
C SER A 62 7.42 -1.97 15.38
N ILE A 63 6.69 -1.95 14.28
CA ILE A 63 6.70 -0.82 13.35
C ILE A 63 5.92 0.34 13.97
N SER A 64 6.59 1.48 14.12
CA SER A 64 6.00 2.68 14.71
C SER A 64 4.89 3.25 13.84
N TYR A 65 3.92 3.92 14.47
CA TYR A 65 2.79 4.54 13.75
C TYR A 65 3.27 5.58 12.71
N TYR A 66 4.27 6.39 13.08
CA TYR A 66 4.86 7.40 12.19
C TYR A 66 5.48 6.79 10.94
N LEU A 67 6.19 5.66 11.09
CA LEU A 67 6.78 4.98 9.95
C LEU A 67 5.70 4.44 9.01
N LYS A 68 4.63 3.83 9.55
CA LYS A 68 3.50 3.38 8.72
C LYS A 68 2.83 4.53 7.98
N ALA A 69 2.67 5.68 8.63
CA ALA A 69 2.07 6.87 8.03
C ALA A 69 2.95 7.43 6.89
N ALA A 70 4.26 7.60 7.11
CA ALA A 70 5.18 8.04 6.07
C ALA A 70 5.17 7.09 4.86
N LEU A 71 5.17 5.79 5.13
CA LEU A 71 5.14 4.75 4.11
C LEU A 71 3.80 4.72 3.36
N ALA A 72 2.69 5.04 4.03
CA ALA A 72 1.37 5.12 3.41
C ALA A 72 1.27 6.31 2.45
N ILE A 73 1.81 7.46 2.85
CA ILE A 73 1.91 8.65 1.99
C ILE A 73 2.72 8.32 0.74
N LEU A 74 3.87 7.64 0.91
CA LEU A 74 4.72 7.24 -0.21
C LEU A 74 4.01 6.27 -1.16
N ILE A 75 3.33 5.25 -0.63
CA ILE A 75 2.58 4.29 -1.45
C ILE A 75 1.46 4.99 -2.23
N ILE A 76 0.69 5.86 -1.58
CA ILE A 76 -0.36 6.65 -2.25
C ILE A 76 0.25 7.50 -3.35
N TRP A 77 1.35 8.22 -3.05
CA TRP A 77 2.01 9.06 -4.04
C TRP A 77 2.49 8.25 -5.25
N VAL A 78 3.16 7.12 -5.06
CA VAL A 78 3.63 6.28 -6.17
C VAL A 78 2.44 5.69 -6.94
N THR A 79 1.39 5.24 -6.25
CA THR A 79 0.18 4.70 -6.90
C THR A 79 -0.52 5.74 -7.78
N LEU A 80 -0.54 7.01 -7.33
CA LEU A 80 -1.12 8.13 -8.09
C LEU A 80 -0.18 8.65 -9.18
N ALA A 81 1.14 8.59 -8.98
CA ALA A 81 2.14 9.11 -9.90
C ALA A 81 2.42 8.18 -11.10
N VAL A 82 2.23 6.87 -10.95
CA VAL A 82 2.69 5.85 -11.93
C VAL A 82 1.62 5.45 -12.97
N GLY A 83 0.38 5.92 -12.89
CA GLY A 83 -0.72 5.27 -13.63
C GLY A 83 -0.87 5.52 -15.14
N ALA A 84 -0.49 6.68 -15.70
CA ALA A 84 -0.86 6.98 -17.10
C ALA A 84 -0.07 8.09 -17.82
N ILE A 85 0.50 9.04 -17.09
CA ILE A 85 1.04 10.27 -17.70
C ILE A 85 2.50 10.12 -18.14
N ALA A 86 3.31 9.34 -17.42
CA ALA A 86 4.76 9.29 -17.64
C ALA A 86 5.20 8.39 -18.81
N GLU A 87 4.36 7.45 -19.23
CA GLU A 87 4.80 6.34 -20.08
C GLU A 87 4.08 6.26 -21.44
N GLY A 88 3.12 7.14 -21.73
CA GLY A 88 2.49 7.19 -23.07
C GLY A 88 1.66 5.95 -23.46
N TYR A 89 1.20 5.15 -22.49
CA TYR A 89 0.51 3.87 -22.71
C TYR A 89 -0.88 3.95 -23.36
N TYR A 90 -1.39 5.16 -23.61
CA TYR A 90 -2.65 5.37 -24.32
C TYR A 90 -2.45 6.32 -25.51
N PRO A 91 -1.82 5.87 -26.62
CA PRO A 91 -1.70 6.67 -27.82
C PRO A 91 -3.07 7.10 -28.37
N GLU A 92 -4.12 6.31 -28.16
CA GLU A 92 -5.51 6.65 -28.49
C GLU A 92 -6.06 7.93 -27.83
N ILE A 93 -5.49 8.39 -26.71
CA ILE A 93 -5.90 9.66 -26.07
C ILE A 93 -5.10 10.84 -26.65
N LEU A 94 -3.91 10.57 -27.20
CA LEU A 94 -3.01 11.56 -27.80
C LEU A 94 -3.27 11.79 -29.30
N LEU A 95 -3.98 10.88 -29.98
CA LEU A 95 -4.29 10.94 -31.41
C LEU A 95 -5.54 11.76 -31.76
N HIS A 96 -6.19 12.38 -30.77
CA HIS A 96 -7.43 13.16 -30.95
C HIS A 96 -7.25 14.69 -30.90
N ASN A 97 -6.03 15.21 -30.94
CA ASN A 97 -5.74 16.66 -31.10
C ASN A 97 -5.02 16.95 -32.42
#